data_AF-A0AAN6TUP9-F1
#
_entry.id   AF-A0AAN6TUP9-F1
#
_cell.length_a   1.000
_cell.length_b   1.000
_cell.length_c   1.000
_cell.angle_alpha   90.00
_cell.angle_beta   90.00
_cell.angle_gamma   90.00
#
_symmetry.space_group_name_H-M   'P 1'
#
loop_
_entity.id
_entity.type
_entity.pdbx_description
1 polymer ?
#
loop_
_entity_poly.entity_id
_entity_poly.type
_entity_poly.pdbx_seq_one_letter_code
_entity_poly.pdbx_strand_id
1 'polypeptide(L)'
;MAQPAQAPNTNMDPNASETIPPLTNDAPAIFVPIRDDILNSEPPQNRIERLKRILETIDYQREGVKENLMCMYEREKKRIMLEAAKLEQAQGPPRIRPGVPPSELEQIIANMETPAEPGKNYNLQTYPPAAEPANLSLRDRTVVDILRVVERGLSDLESFEGFMADIKNHYLGLLERETARIEEAGKRPEERSGFRSF
;
A
#
# COMPACT_ATOMS: atom_id res chain seq x y z
N MET A 1 -27.66 14.91 47.78
CA MET A 1 -28.25 15.56 46.60
C MET A 1 -27.21 15.52 45.49
N ALA A 2 -27.40 14.66 44.49
CA ALA A 2 -26.45 14.46 43.39
C ALA A 2 -26.67 15.52 42.30
N GLN A 3 -25.58 16.13 41.82
CA GLN A 3 -25.61 17.02 40.66
C GLN A 3 -25.90 16.20 39.38
N PRO A 4 -26.78 16.66 38.48
CA PRO A 4 -26.97 15.99 37.20
C PRO A 4 -25.77 16.28 36.28
N ALA A 5 -25.25 15.23 35.66
CA ALA A 5 -24.21 15.30 34.65
C ALA A 5 -24.71 16.11 33.43
N GLN A 6 -23.96 17.15 33.06
CA GLN A 6 -24.17 17.87 31.81
C GLN A 6 -23.76 16.95 30.64
N ALA A 7 -24.70 16.68 29.73
CA ALA A 7 -24.42 16.05 28.45
C ALA A 7 -23.53 16.98 27.61
N PRO A 8 -22.52 16.47 26.88
CA PRO A 8 -21.72 17.29 25.99
C PRO A 8 -22.58 17.79 24.83
N ASN A 9 -22.59 19.11 24.65
CA ASN A 9 -23.31 19.86 23.63
C ASN A 9 -23.00 19.32 22.22
N THR A 10 -24.01 18.78 21.55
CA THR A 10 -23.99 18.44 20.12
C THR A 10 -24.36 19.68 19.30
N ASN A 11 -23.47 20.68 19.30
CA ASN A 11 -23.45 21.71 18.26
C ASN A 11 -22.43 21.28 17.22
N MET A 12 -22.84 20.35 16.34
CA MET A 12 -22.10 20.04 15.12
C MET A 12 -22.45 21.12 14.10
N ASP A 13 -21.56 22.11 13.96
CA ASP A 13 -21.58 22.98 12.79
C ASP A 13 -21.40 22.11 11.53
N PRO A 14 -22.30 22.17 10.53
CA PRO A 14 -22.21 21.34 9.32
C PRO A 14 -21.06 21.74 8.37
N ASN A 15 -20.22 22.72 8.78
CA ASN A 15 -19.14 23.32 8.00
C ASN A 15 -17.78 23.31 8.72
N ALA A 16 -17.60 22.49 9.76
CA ALA A 16 -16.27 22.13 10.21
C ALA A 16 -15.60 21.32 9.10
N SER A 17 -14.93 22.00 8.16
CA SER A 17 -14.25 21.37 7.04
C SER A 17 -13.36 20.24 7.57
N GLU A 18 -13.75 18.99 7.30
CA GLU A 18 -13.01 17.79 7.66
C GLU A 18 -11.62 17.86 7.02
N THR A 19 -10.68 18.46 7.75
CA THR A 19 -9.30 18.55 7.30
C THR A 19 -8.67 17.22 7.62
N ILE A 20 -8.60 16.37 6.60
CA ILE A 20 -7.96 15.07 6.71
C ILE A 20 -6.46 15.31 7.01
N PRO A 21 -5.92 14.82 8.14
CA PRO A 21 -4.50 14.93 8.43
C PRO A 21 -3.68 14.13 7.41
N PRO A 22 -2.45 14.58 7.10
CA PRO A 22 -1.57 13.89 6.16
C PRO A 22 -1.16 12.51 6.67
N LEU A 23 -1.04 11.56 5.73
CA LEU A 23 -0.50 10.25 6.02
C LEU A 23 1.01 10.32 6.26
N THR A 24 1.42 10.26 7.53
CA THR A 24 2.84 10.24 7.93
C THR A 24 3.38 8.82 8.10
N ASN A 25 2.55 7.92 8.63
CA ASN A 25 2.93 6.55 8.98
C ASN A 25 1.80 5.57 8.67
N ASP A 26 2.14 4.45 8.06
CA ASP A 26 1.30 3.33 7.67
C ASP A 26 1.26 2.20 8.71
N ALA A 27 2.13 2.23 9.73
CA ALA A 27 2.17 1.25 10.82
C ALA A 27 0.81 0.95 11.48
N PRO A 28 -0.14 1.90 11.63
CA PRO A 28 -1.47 1.57 12.17
C PRO A 28 -2.26 0.53 11.37
N ALA A 29 -1.88 0.25 10.11
CA ALA A 29 -2.56 -0.74 9.29
C ALA A 29 -2.48 -2.18 9.86
N ILE A 30 -1.49 -2.47 10.72
CA ILE A 30 -1.33 -3.79 11.36
C ILE A 30 -2.47 -4.15 12.32
N PHE A 31 -3.24 -3.16 12.78
CA PHE A 31 -4.31 -3.38 13.76
C PHE A 31 -5.57 -3.87 13.06
N VAL A 32 -5.67 -5.18 12.90
CA VAL A 32 -6.86 -5.86 12.38
C VAL A 32 -7.79 -6.21 13.55
N PRO A 33 -9.08 -5.82 13.51
CA PRO A 33 -10.05 -6.20 14.53
C PRO A 33 -10.16 -7.72 14.65
N ILE A 34 -10.39 -8.23 15.86
CA ILE A 34 -10.54 -9.67 16.08
C ILE A 34 -12.01 -10.04 15.81
N ARG A 35 -12.25 -11.07 14.99
CA ARG A 35 -13.61 -11.57 14.71
C ARG A 35 -14.11 -12.55 15.75
N ASP A 36 -13.21 -13.38 16.27
CA ASP A 36 -13.56 -14.44 17.20
C ASP A 36 -13.50 -13.95 18.65
N ASP A 37 -14.47 -14.38 19.45
CA ASP A 37 -14.44 -14.14 20.88
C ASP A 37 -13.33 -14.99 21.53
N ILE A 38 -12.24 -14.32 21.90
CA ILE A 38 -11.07 -14.93 22.51
C ILE A 38 -11.42 -15.61 23.84
N LEU A 39 -12.47 -15.13 24.51
CA LEU A 39 -12.87 -15.63 25.84
C LEU A 39 -13.53 -17.01 25.77
N ASN A 40 -14.10 -17.37 24.61
CA ASN A 40 -14.83 -18.62 24.40
C ASN A 40 -14.11 -19.60 23.48
N SER A 41 -12.87 -19.29 23.08
CA SER A 41 -12.11 -20.14 22.17
C SER A 41 -11.52 -21.36 22.89
N GLU A 42 -11.84 -22.56 22.40
CA GLU A 42 -11.16 -23.78 22.85
C GLU A 42 -9.67 -23.79 22.45
N PRO A 43 -8.77 -24.25 23.34
CA PRO A 43 -7.36 -24.36 23.02
C PRO A 43 -7.10 -25.52 22.04
N PRO A 44 -6.14 -25.38 21.11
CA PRO A 44 -5.83 -26.44 20.15
C PRO A 44 -5.30 -27.68 20.88
N GLN A 45 -5.91 -28.84 20.62
CA GLN A 45 -5.59 -30.09 21.30
C GLN A 45 -4.30 -30.72 20.75
N ASN A 46 -4.06 -30.53 19.45
CA ASN A 46 -2.93 -31.15 18.75
C ASN A 46 -2.00 -30.11 18.11
N ARG A 47 -0.73 -30.52 17.87
CA ARG A 47 0.25 -29.66 17.19
C ARG A 47 -0.16 -29.33 15.75
N ILE A 48 -0.74 -30.29 15.02
CA ILE A 48 -1.28 -30.06 13.67
C ILE A 48 -2.40 -29.02 13.70
N GLU A 49 -3.34 -29.16 14.63
CA GLU A 49 -4.47 -28.25 14.79
C GLU A 49 -4.00 -26.83 15.12
N ARG A 50 -2.99 -26.71 16.00
CA ARG A 50 -2.32 -25.44 16.29
C ARG A 50 -1.72 -24.81 15.03
N LEU A 51 -0.99 -25.58 14.22
CA LEU A 51 -0.38 -25.08 12.99
C LEU A 51 -1.42 -24.65 11.95
N LYS A 52 -2.52 -25.40 11.80
CA LYS A 52 -3.64 -25.01 10.94
C LYS A 52 -4.26 -23.68 11.38
N ARG A 53 -4.50 -23.53 12.69
CA ARG A 53 -5.06 -22.29 13.24
C ARG A 53 -4.13 -21.09 13.10
N ILE A 54 -2.81 -21.30 13.20
CA ILE A 54 -1.81 -20.26 12.92
C ILE A 54 -1.90 -19.83 11.45
N LEU A 55 -1.98 -20.76 10.50
CA LEU A 55 -2.12 -20.45 9.07
C LEU A 55 -3.41 -19.68 8.77
N GLU A 56 -4.54 -20.07 9.37
CA GLU A 56 -5.81 -19.34 9.27
C GLU A 56 -5.70 -17.91 9.81
N THR A 57 -5.01 -17.74 10.96
CA THR A 57 -4.78 -16.41 11.56
C THR A 57 -3.88 -15.55 10.66
N ILE A 58 -2.85 -16.14 10.04
CA ILE A 58 -1.96 -15.45 9.10
C ILE A 58 -2.76 -14.96 7.89
N ASP A 59 -3.60 -15.80 7.30
CA ASP A 59 -4.43 -15.44 6.15
C ASP A 59 -5.45 -14.35 6.52
N TYR A 60 -6.03 -14.44 7.72
CA TYR A 60 -6.94 -13.41 8.25
C TYR A 60 -6.24 -12.05 8.43
N GLN A 61 -5.08 -12.05 9.08
CA GLN A 61 -4.29 -10.84 9.30
C GLN A 61 -3.82 -10.24 7.97
N ARG A 62 -3.39 -11.07 7.01
CA ARG A 62 -2.97 -10.60 5.68
C ARG A 62 -4.07 -9.80 5.00
N GLU A 63 -5.28 -10.32 4.96
CA GLU A 63 -6.39 -9.63 4.29
C GLU A 63 -6.78 -8.35 5.04
N GLY A 64 -6.85 -8.40 6.38
CA GLY A 64 -7.19 -7.22 7.18
C GLY A 64 -6.18 -6.07 7.06
N VAL A 65 -4.88 -6.38 7.07
CA VAL A 65 -3.83 -5.36 6.91
C VAL A 65 -3.87 -4.77 5.49
N LYS A 66 -4.12 -5.61 4.48
CA LYS A 66 -4.28 -5.16 3.09
C LYS A 66 -5.44 -4.18 2.94
N GLU A 67 -6.62 -4.52 3.47
CA GLU A 67 -7.79 -3.64 3.48
C GLU A 67 -7.48 -2.31 4.20
N ASN A 68 -6.80 -2.38 5.34
CA ASN A 68 -6.42 -1.20 6.11
C ASN A 68 -5.45 -0.29 5.35
N LEU A 69 -4.40 -0.85 4.72
CA LEU A 69 -3.46 -0.10 3.89
C LEU A 69 -4.18 0.62 2.75
N MET A 70 -5.06 -0.09 2.04
CA MET A 70 -5.86 0.50 0.96
C MET A 70 -6.71 1.67 1.45
N CYS A 71 -7.39 1.52 2.59
CA CYS A 71 -8.18 2.59 3.21
C CYS A 71 -7.34 3.82 3.56
N MET A 72 -6.12 3.62 4.10
CA MET A 72 -5.21 4.70 4.44
C MET A 72 -4.73 5.47 3.21
N TYR A 73 -4.38 4.76 2.13
CA TYR A 73 -3.96 5.38 0.87
C TYR A 73 -5.10 6.08 0.13
N GLU A 74 -6.32 5.52 0.15
CA GLU A 74 -7.51 6.18 -0.39
C GLU A 74 -7.84 7.47 0.36
N ARG A 75 -7.69 7.47 1.68
CA ARG A 75 -7.88 8.66 2.51
C ARG A 75 -6.85 9.74 2.18
N GLU A 76 -5.60 9.37 1.96
CA GLU A 76 -4.55 10.30 1.55
C GLU A 76 -4.81 10.89 0.16
N LYS A 77 -5.26 10.07 -0.79
CA LYS A 77 -5.73 10.55 -2.10
C LYS A 77 -6.86 11.57 -1.96
N LYS A 78 -7.87 11.29 -1.13
CA LYS A 78 -8.98 12.22 -0.85
C LYS A 78 -8.47 13.54 -0.26
N ARG A 79 -7.50 13.47 0.67
CA ARG A 79 -6.85 14.67 1.25
C ARG A 79 -6.22 15.54 0.17
N ILE A 80 -5.41 14.95 -0.72
CA ILE A 80 -4.75 15.68 -1.82
C ILE A 80 -5.79 16.33 -2.73
N MET A 81 -6.86 15.62 -3.09
CA MET A 81 -7.93 16.17 -3.91
C MET A 81 -8.65 17.34 -3.24
N LEU A 82 -8.92 17.25 -1.93
CA LEU A 82 -9.55 18.34 -1.18
C LEU A 82 -8.62 19.56 -1.06
N GLU A 83 -7.33 19.34 -0.83
CA GLU A 83 -6.34 20.41 -0.80
C GLU A 83 -6.21 21.10 -2.17
N ALA A 84 -6.16 20.32 -3.25
CA ALA A 84 -6.17 20.82 -4.62
C ALA A 84 -7.39 21.68 -4.90
N ALA A 85 -8.59 21.21 -4.53
CA ALA A 85 -9.83 21.94 -4.73
C ALA A 85 -9.87 23.26 -3.95
N LYS A 86 -9.37 23.26 -2.71
CA LYS A 86 -9.23 24.50 -1.90
C LYS A 86 -8.27 25.49 -2.55
N LEU A 87 -7.14 25.00 -3.08
CA LEU A 87 -6.15 25.84 -3.78
C LEU A 87 -6.68 26.39 -5.11
N GLU A 88 -7.41 25.59 -5.89
CA GLU A 88 -8.07 26.05 -7.13
C GLU A 88 -9.10 27.14 -6.83
N GLN A 89 -9.94 26.96 -5.80
CA GLN A 89 -10.91 27.98 -5.37
C GLN A 89 -10.22 29.28 -4.93
N ALA A 90 -9.07 29.18 -4.25
CA ALA A 90 -8.30 30.35 -3.81
C ALA A 90 -7.57 31.08 -4.97
N GLN A 91 -7.12 30.36 -5.99
CA GLN A 91 -6.40 30.94 -7.15
C GLN A 91 -7.34 31.55 -8.21
N GLY A 92 -8.63 31.21 -8.19
CA GLY A 92 -9.60 31.68 -9.18
C GLY A 92 -9.51 30.92 -10.51
N PRO A 93 -10.25 31.36 -11.56
CA PRO A 93 -10.30 30.63 -12.82
C PRO A 93 -8.90 30.48 -13.44
N PRO A 94 -8.60 29.31 -14.06
CA PRO A 94 -7.28 29.03 -14.60
C PRO A 94 -6.90 30.09 -15.62
N ARG A 95 -5.73 30.71 -15.44
CA ARG A 95 -5.15 31.59 -16.46
C ARG A 95 -4.89 30.74 -17.70
N ILE A 96 -5.66 30.98 -18.76
CA ILE A 96 -5.38 30.45 -20.09
C ILE A 96 -3.99 30.94 -20.46
N ARG A 97 -3.01 30.03 -20.49
CA ARG A 97 -1.69 30.38 -21.02
C ARG A 97 -1.88 30.61 -22.53
N PRO A 98 -1.54 31.79 -23.07
CA PRO A 98 -1.48 31.95 -24.51
C PRO A 98 -0.50 30.93 -25.09
N GLY A 99 -0.67 30.59 -26.37
CA GLY A 99 0.18 29.60 -27.07
C GLY A 99 1.67 29.93 -26.98
N VAL A 100 2.50 28.99 -27.47
CA VAL A 100 3.98 29.04 -27.41
C VAL A 100 4.48 30.48 -27.62
N PRO A 101 5.16 31.08 -26.63
CA PRO A 101 5.62 32.45 -26.75
C PRO A 101 6.61 32.54 -27.93
N PRO A 102 6.65 33.65 -28.67
CA PRO A 102 7.49 33.79 -29.85
C PRO A 102 8.97 33.44 -29.61
N SER A 103 9.48 33.75 -28.41
CA SER A 103 10.84 33.40 -27.99
C SER A 103 11.11 31.90 -27.87
N GLU A 104 10.12 31.11 -27.43
CA GLU A 104 10.24 29.65 -27.39
C GLU A 104 10.11 29.05 -28.79
N LEU A 105 9.28 29.65 -29.67
CA LEU A 105 9.16 29.24 -31.05
C LEU A 105 10.50 29.38 -31.80
N GLU A 106 11.19 30.51 -31.63
CA GLU A 106 12.52 30.74 -32.20
C GLU A 106 13.54 29.72 -31.70
N GLN A 107 13.48 29.37 -30.41
CA GLN A 107 14.38 28.37 -29.82
C GLN A 107 14.10 26.95 -30.36
N ILE A 108 12.83 26.61 -30.58
CA ILE A 108 12.44 25.34 -31.22
C ILE A 108 12.94 25.30 -32.66
N ILE A 109 12.77 26.38 -33.43
CA ILE A 109 13.26 26.48 -34.81
C ILE A 109 14.78 26.35 -34.85
N ALA A 110 15.50 27.06 -33.98
CA ALA A 110 16.96 26.97 -33.89
C ALA A 110 17.44 25.54 -33.58
N ASN A 111 16.76 24.85 -32.66
CA ASN A 111 17.07 23.45 -32.35
C ASN A 111 16.80 22.51 -33.53
N MET A 112 15.74 22.75 -34.31
CA MET A 112 15.41 21.98 -35.52
C MET A 112 16.39 22.21 -36.67
N GLU A 113 16.98 23.41 -36.76
CA GLU A 113 17.99 23.77 -37.75
C GLU A 113 19.40 23.29 -37.38
N THR A 114 19.60 22.84 -36.13
CA THR A 114 20.92 22.41 -35.65
C THR A 114 21.33 21.08 -36.31
N PRO A 115 22.51 21.00 -36.95
CA PRO A 115 23.00 19.77 -37.55
C PRO A 115 23.18 18.65 -36.51
N ALA A 116 22.95 17.41 -36.93
CA ALA A 116 23.21 16.25 -36.09
C ALA A 116 24.68 16.17 -35.67
N GLU A 117 24.94 15.99 -34.37
CA GLU A 117 26.27 15.86 -33.80
C GLU A 117 26.92 14.56 -34.30
N PRO A 118 28.13 14.61 -34.88
CA PRO A 118 28.83 13.43 -35.36
C PRO A 118 29.07 12.42 -34.23
N GLY A 119 28.66 11.17 -34.43
CA GLY A 119 28.92 10.08 -33.48
C GLY A 119 27.91 9.94 -32.34
N LYS A 120 26.86 10.77 -32.28
CA LYS A 120 25.78 10.63 -31.30
C LYS A 120 24.69 9.70 -31.84
N ASN A 121 24.39 8.63 -31.10
CA ASN A 121 23.32 7.71 -31.46
C ASN A 121 21.98 8.24 -30.92
N TYR A 122 21.21 8.89 -31.80
CA TYR A 122 19.89 9.44 -31.49
C TYR A 122 18.80 8.38 -31.24
N ASN A 123 19.11 7.10 -31.44
CA ASN A 123 18.20 5.99 -31.11
C ASN A 123 18.33 5.52 -29.65
N LEU A 124 19.31 6.03 -28.90
CA LEU A 124 19.43 5.75 -27.47
C LEU A 124 18.50 6.69 -26.70
N GLN A 125 17.36 6.17 -26.24
CA GLN A 125 16.50 6.83 -25.25
C GLN A 125 17.20 6.86 -23.88
N THR A 126 18.32 7.56 -23.78
CA THR A 126 18.86 7.95 -22.48
C THR A 126 18.06 9.16 -22.03
N TYR A 127 16.93 8.91 -21.37
CA TYR A 127 16.20 9.96 -20.69
C TYR A 127 17.12 10.50 -19.58
N PRO A 128 17.48 11.80 -19.59
CA PRO A 128 18.05 12.39 -18.39
C PRO A 128 17.04 12.17 -17.25
N PRO A 129 17.49 11.99 -15.99
CA PRO A 129 16.57 11.87 -14.87
C PRO A 129 15.64 13.07 -14.93
N ALA A 130 14.33 12.82 -15.00
CA ALA A 130 13.34 13.86 -15.16
C ALA A 130 13.44 14.80 -13.95
N ALA A 131 14.14 15.91 -14.11
CA ALA A 131 14.05 17.01 -13.17
C ALA A 131 12.59 17.46 -13.20
N GLU A 132 11.93 17.47 -12.05
CA GLU A 132 10.56 17.97 -11.97
C GLU A 132 10.53 19.37 -12.59
N PRO A 133 9.71 19.61 -13.62
CA PRO A 133 9.67 20.93 -14.22
C PRO A 133 9.21 21.92 -13.16
N ALA A 134 10.04 22.94 -12.89
CA ALA A 134 9.84 23.88 -11.80
C ALA A 134 8.49 24.63 -11.83
N ASN A 135 7.78 24.58 -12.96
CA ASN A 135 6.56 25.34 -13.25
C ASN A 135 5.36 24.44 -13.63
N LEU A 136 5.18 23.30 -12.96
CA LEU A 136 3.97 22.49 -13.10
C LEU A 136 2.71 23.30 -12.77
N SER A 137 1.63 23.07 -13.53
CA SER A 137 0.33 23.62 -13.13
C SER A 137 -0.13 22.96 -11.83
N LEU A 138 -1.03 23.61 -11.09
CA LEU A 138 -1.60 23.04 -9.87
C LEU A 138 -2.20 21.65 -10.15
N ARG A 139 -2.89 21.48 -11.28
CA ARG A 139 -3.44 20.20 -11.70
C ARG A 139 -2.35 19.15 -11.96
N ASP A 140 -1.32 19.50 -12.72
CA ASP A 140 -0.24 18.55 -13.01
C ASP A 140 0.49 18.14 -11.72
N ARG A 141 0.74 19.09 -10.81
CA ARG A 141 1.33 18.81 -9.50
C ARG A 141 0.45 17.85 -8.70
N THR A 142 -0.86 18.07 -8.66
CA THR A 142 -1.78 17.18 -7.92
C THR A 142 -1.83 15.78 -8.52
N VAL A 143 -1.70 15.65 -9.84
CA VAL A 143 -1.60 14.35 -10.51
C VAL A 143 -0.30 13.66 -10.09
N VAL A 144 0.84 14.36 -10.12
CA VAL A 144 2.13 13.83 -9.66
C VAL A 144 2.06 13.38 -8.19
N ASP A 145 1.45 14.19 -7.32
CA ASP A 145 1.31 13.86 -5.90
C ASP A 145 0.42 12.63 -5.70
N ILE A 146 -0.67 12.51 -6.45
CA ILE A 146 -1.52 11.30 -6.42
C ILE A 146 -0.74 10.08 -6.91
N LEU A 147 0.01 10.20 -8.00
CA LEU A 147 0.81 9.09 -8.54
C LEU A 147 1.84 8.60 -7.52
N ARG A 148 2.54 9.52 -6.84
CA ARG A 148 3.48 9.18 -5.77
C ARG A 148 2.83 8.42 -4.62
N VAL A 149 1.62 8.81 -4.23
CA VAL A 149 0.87 8.11 -3.18
C VAL A 149 0.50 6.70 -3.62
N VAL A 150 0.08 6.53 -4.88
CA VAL A 150 -0.22 5.21 -5.46
C VAL A 150 1.03 4.34 -5.55
N GLU A 151 2.14 4.90 -6.03
CA GLU A 151 3.44 4.20 -6.10
C GLU A 151 3.91 3.72 -4.73
N ARG A 152 3.84 4.59 -3.72
CA ARG A 152 4.16 4.23 -2.34
C ARG A 152 3.24 3.11 -1.84
N GLY A 153 1.93 3.22 -2.06
CA GLY A 153 0.97 2.21 -1.63
C GLY A 153 1.17 0.85 -2.29
N LEU A 154 1.53 0.83 -3.58
CA LEU A 154 1.88 -0.40 -4.29
C LEU A 154 3.16 -1.03 -3.73
N SER A 155 4.21 -0.23 -3.55
CA SER A 155 5.49 -0.70 -2.98
C SER A 155 5.32 -1.30 -1.59
N ASP A 156 4.53 -0.66 -0.72
CA ASP A 156 4.30 -1.13 0.65
C ASP A 156 3.46 -2.41 0.65
N LEU A 157 2.44 -2.50 -0.21
CA LEU A 157 1.60 -3.69 -0.35
C LEU A 157 2.39 -4.89 -0.89
N GLU A 158 3.21 -4.69 -1.93
CA GLU A 158 4.09 -5.74 -2.46
C GLU A 158 5.09 -6.24 -1.43
N SER A 159 5.71 -5.31 -0.68
CA SER A 159 6.65 -5.64 0.39
C SER A 159 5.98 -6.44 1.51
N PHE A 160 4.78 -6.03 1.92
CA PHE A 160 3.99 -6.74 2.93
C PHE A 160 3.55 -8.13 2.44
N GLU A 161 3.08 -8.25 1.20
CA GLU A 161 2.68 -9.54 0.63
C GLU A 161 3.85 -10.51 0.54
N GLY A 162 5.03 -10.05 0.15
CA GLY A 162 6.25 -10.85 0.15
C GLY A 162 6.60 -11.37 1.54
N PHE A 163 6.61 -10.48 2.54
CA PHE A 163 6.88 -10.84 3.93
C PHE A 163 5.88 -11.86 4.48
N MET A 164 4.58 -11.68 4.20
CA MET A 164 3.54 -12.60 4.65
C MET A 164 3.60 -13.95 3.94
N ALA A 165 4.00 -13.98 2.65
CA ALA A 165 4.22 -15.22 1.93
C ALA A 165 5.36 -16.04 2.55
N ASP A 166 6.46 -15.40 2.93
CA ASP A 166 7.60 -16.06 3.59
C ASP A 166 7.20 -16.67 4.94
N ILE A 167 6.44 -15.92 5.75
CA ILE A 167 5.91 -16.44 7.03
C ILE A 167 4.99 -17.64 6.78
N LYS A 168 4.06 -17.54 5.82
CA LYS A 168 3.13 -18.62 5.49
C LYS A 168 3.89 -19.88 5.06
N ASN A 169 4.87 -19.73 4.17
CA ASN A 169 5.71 -20.83 3.69
C ASN A 169 6.47 -21.52 4.83
N HIS A 170 6.98 -20.74 5.80
CA HIS A 170 7.62 -21.30 6.98
C HIS A 170 6.68 -22.23 7.77
N TYR A 171 5.45 -21.79 8.05
CA TYR A 171 4.48 -22.60 8.80
C TYR A 171 3.91 -23.78 7.99
N LEU A 172 3.76 -23.63 6.68
CA LEU A 172 3.41 -24.74 5.79
C LEU A 172 4.47 -25.84 5.83
N GLY A 173 5.75 -25.50 5.75
CA GLY A 173 6.83 -26.49 5.86
C GLY A 173 6.88 -27.18 7.23
N LEU A 174 6.49 -26.49 8.31
CA LEU A 174 6.33 -27.13 9.63
C LEU A 174 5.13 -28.09 9.67
N LEU A 175 4.01 -27.72 9.05
CA LEU A 175 2.83 -28.57 8.97
C LEU A 175 3.10 -29.85 8.17
N GLU A 176 3.80 -29.75 7.04
CA GLU A 176 4.22 -30.89 6.22
C GLU A 176 5.12 -31.86 7.00
N ARG A 177 6.08 -31.34 7.77
CA ARG A 177 6.95 -32.18 8.60
C ARG A 177 6.20 -32.91 9.71
N GLU A 178 5.24 -32.24 10.35
CA GLU A 178 4.45 -32.84 11.43
C GLU A 178 3.43 -33.86 10.91
N THR A 179 2.83 -33.61 9.74
CA THR A 179 1.94 -34.57 9.08
C THR A 179 2.71 -35.80 8.64
N ALA A 180 3.87 -35.65 7.99
CA ALA A 180 4.74 -36.76 7.61
C ALA A 180 5.17 -37.60 8.83
N ARG A 181 5.53 -36.97 9.96
CA ARG A 181 5.89 -37.69 11.20
C ARG A 181 4.74 -38.54 11.72
N ILE A 182 3.51 -38.02 11.69
CA ILE A 182 2.33 -38.76 12.17
C ILE A 182 1.99 -39.90 11.20
N GLU A 183 2.12 -39.70 9.89
CA GLU A 183 1.96 -40.75 8.90
C GLU A 183 2.99 -41.88 9.09
N GLU A 184 4.27 -41.55 9.30
CA GLU A 184 5.33 -42.53 9.60
C GLU A 184 5.11 -43.25 10.94
N ALA A 185 4.64 -42.54 11.97
CA ALA A 185 4.27 -43.13 13.25
C ALA A 185 3.01 -44.02 13.16
N GLY A 186 2.15 -43.79 12.16
CA GLY A 186 0.97 -44.61 11.87
C GLY A 186 1.28 -45.86 11.03
N LYS A 187 2.40 -45.91 10.31
CA LYS A 187 2.82 -47.10 9.54
C LYS A 187 3.14 -48.28 10.45
N ARG A 188 2.74 -49.49 10.05
CA ARG A 188 3.04 -50.74 10.77
C ARG A 188 4.56 -51.00 10.78
N PRO A 189 5.11 -51.67 11.81
CA PRO A 189 6.56 -51.88 11.96
C PRO A 189 7.22 -52.58 10.75
N GLU A 190 6.47 -53.36 9.97
CA GLU A 190 6.93 -54.07 8.77
C GLU A 190 7.18 -53.14 7.57
N GLU A 191 6.55 -51.97 7.54
CA GLU A 191 6.72 -50.96 6.49
C GLU A 191 7.82 -49.93 6.84
N ARG A 192 8.28 -49.91 8.10
CA ARG A 192 9.32 -48.98 8.58
C ARG A 192 10.74 -49.41 8.20
N SER A 193 10.93 -50.69 7.84
CA SER A 193 12.25 -51.30 7.59
C SER A 193 12.53 -51.66 6.13
N GLY A 194 11.63 -51.35 5.19
CA GLY A 194 11.74 -51.75 3.77
C GLY A 194 12.87 -51.09 2.97
N PHE A 195 13.71 -50.24 3.57
CA PHE A 195 14.80 -49.53 2.87
C PHE A 195 16.21 -49.86 3.39
N ARG A 196 16.40 -51.03 4.03
CA ARG A 196 17.74 -51.58 4.31
C ARG A 196 17.78 -53.08 4.07
N SER A 197 18.02 -53.47 2.83
CA SER A 197 18.54 -54.78 2.48
C SER A 197 19.42 -54.66 1.23
N PHE A 198 20.73 -54.85 1.48
CA PHE A 198 21.87 -55.15 0.60
C PHE A 198 22.19 -54.23 -0.58
#